data_AF-A0A0G0L714-F1
#
_entry.id   AF-A0A0G0L714-F1
#
_cell.length_a   1.000
_cell.length_b   1.000
_cell.length_c   1.000
_cell.angle_alpha   90.00
_cell.angle_beta   90.00
_cell.angle_gamma   90.00
#
_symmetry.space_group_name_H-M   'P 1'
#
loop_
_entity.id
_entity.type
_entity.pdbx_description
1 polymer ?
#
loop_
_entity_poly.entity_id
_entity_poly.type
_entity_poly.pdbx_seq_one_letter_code
_entity_poly.pdbx_strand_id
1 'polypeptide(L)'
;MKRAAVVLIFLGAVFLSFFIGFWVKNLNLPKNTISNKKSEVFAKPYEVYYLDRIADKVSAGNFRVKEILSEKDKYSSSLFEFKFKPNPEKAETKITTGVINTPIGIKSAPIIFLIRGYVDQELYTSGMGTKRVAEYFAENGFITVAPDFLGYGGSDSESENIFETRFQTY
;
A
#
# COMPACT_ATOMS: atom_id res chain seq x y z
N MET A 1 -25.39 77.18 34.42
CA MET A 1 -24.37 76.93 33.38
C MET A 1 -23.73 75.53 33.46
N LYS A 2 -23.28 75.06 34.64
CA LYS A 2 -22.60 73.75 34.76
C LYS A 2 -23.45 72.52 34.40
N ARG A 3 -24.75 72.49 34.73
CA ARG A 3 -25.64 71.35 34.40
C ARG A 3 -25.94 71.22 32.90
N ALA A 4 -26.10 72.34 32.19
CA ALA A 4 -26.33 72.35 30.75
C ALA A 4 -25.11 71.85 29.96
N ALA A 5 -23.89 72.18 30.41
CA ALA A 5 -22.66 71.68 29.82
C ALA A 5 -22.52 70.15 29.96
N VAL A 6 -22.89 69.57 31.10
CA VAL A 6 -22.86 68.11 31.32
C VAL A 6 -23.85 67.39 30.40
N VAL A 7 -25.05 67.94 30.22
CA VAL A 7 -26.07 67.36 29.32
C VAL A 7 -25.61 67.40 27.86
N LEU A 8 -24.98 68.50 27.42
CA LEU A 8 -24.45 68.63 26.06
C LEU A 8 -23.29 67.66 25.78
N ILE A 9 -22.41 67.44 26.76
CA ILE A 9 -21.33 66.44 26.65
C ILE A 9 -21.91 65.03 26.53
N PHE A 10 -22.95 64.72 27.32
CA PHE A 10 -23.59 63.41 27.29
C PHE A 10 -24.29 63.17 25.94
N LEU A 11 -25.01 64.16 25.40
CA LEU A 11 -25.63 64.08 24.08
C LEU A 11 -24.58 63.93 22.96
N GLY A 12 -23.46 64.65 23.06
CA GLY A 12 -22.34 64.51 22.13
C GLY A 12 -21.73 63.11 22.14
N ALA A 13 -21.57 62.51 23.32
CA ALA A 13 -21.05 61.15 23.45
C ALA A 13 -22.00 60.10 22.86
N VAL A 14 -23.31 60.24 23.08
CA VAL A 14 -24.33 59.37 22.47
C VAL A 14 -24.32 59.49 20.94
N PHE A 15 -24.21 60.72 20.43
CA PHE A 15 -24.14 60.96 18.99
C PHE A 15 -22.88 60.36 18.37
N LEU A 16 -21.73 60.51 19.03
CA LEU A 16 -20.47 59.92 18.59
C LEU A 16 -20.53 58.38 18.60
N SER A 17 -21.10 57.78 19.64
CA SER A 17 -21.31 56.33 19.72
C SER A 17 -22.20 55.81 18.59
N PHE A 18 -23.23 56.58 18.21
CA PHE A 18 -24.12 56.22 17.11
C PHE A 18 -23.39 56.24 15.76
N PHE A 19 -22.57 57.29 15.52
CA PHE A 19 -21.77 57.39 14.30
C PHE A 19 -20.69 56.32 14.19
N ILE A 20 -20.03 55.98 15.30
CA ILE A 20 -19.04 54.89 15.35
C ILE A 20 -19.72 53.55 15.03
N GLY A 21 -20.88 53.26 15.62
CA GLY A 21 -21.62 52.04 15.34
C GLY A 21 -22.07 51.95 13.88
N PHE A 22 -22.54 53.05 13.30
CA PHE A 22 -22.91 53.12 11.89
C PHE A 22 -21.70 52.91 10.96
N TRP A 23 -20.57 53.51 11.28
CA TRP A 23 -19.33 53.36 10.52
C TRP A 23 -18.80 51.93 10.58
N VAL A 24 -18.78 51.31 11.76
CA VAL A 24 -18.36 49.91 11.94
C VAL A 24 -19.26 48.94 11.18
N LYS A 25 -20.57 49.19 11.12
CA LYS A 25 -21.51 48.37 10.35
C LYS A 25 -21.28 48.47 8.84
N ASN A 26 -20.85 49.64 8.36
CA ASN A 26 -20.57 49.91 6.95
C ASN A 26 -19.12 49.57 6.54
N LEU A 27 -18.25 49.22 7.48
CA LEU A 27 -16.99 48.56 7.14
C LEU A 27 -17.36 47.21 6.50
N ASN A 28 -17.07 47.07 5.21
CA ASN A 28 -17.09 45.80 4.50
C ASN A 28 -16.00 44.88 5.07
N LEU A 29 -16.22 44.38 6.29
CA LEU A 29 -15.43 43.31 6.85
C LEU A 29 -15.52 42.14 5.87
N PRO A 30 -14.38 41.59 5.42
CA PRO A 30 -14.40 40.45 4.53
C PRO A 30 -15.22 39.36 5.22
N LYS A 31 -16.39 39.05 4.66
CA LYS A 31 -17.10 37.84 5.05
C LYS A 31 -16.10 36.73 4.77
N ASN A 32 -15.72 35.97 5.80
CA ASN A 32 -14.98 34.73 5.63
C ASN A 32 -15.88 33.80 4.82
N THR A 33 -15.82 33.95 3.50
CA THR A 33 -16.38 32.99 2.57
C THR A 33 -15.54 31.77 2.79
N ILE A 34 -16.08 30.78 3.51
CA ILE A 34 -15.52 29.44 3.54
C ILE A 34 -15.41 29.08 2.06
N SER A 35 -14.18 29.01 1.57
CA SER A 35 -13.91 28.66 0.20
C SER A 35 -14.54 27.30 -0.02
N ASN A 36 -15.65 27.25 -0.76
CA ASN A 36 -16.16 26.03 -1.38
C ASN A 36 -15.16 25.65 -2.48
N LYS A 37 -13.90 25.41 -2.12
CA LYS A 37 -12.95 24.77 -3.00
C LYS A 37 -13.46 23.34 -3.12
N LYS A 38 -14.27 23.11 -4.16
CA LYS A 38 -14.67 21.77 -4.63
C LYS A 38 -13.43 20.91 -4.52
N SER A 39 -13.45 19.88 -3.67
CA SER A 39 -12.27 19.05 -3.43
C SER A 39 -11.74 18.62 -4.81
N GLU A 40 -10.52 18.99 -5.13
CA GLU A 40 -9.87 18.47 -6.33
C GLU A 40 -9.89 16.96 -6.19
N VAL A 41 -10.51 16.28 -7.17
CA VAL A 41 -10.53 14.83 -7.20
C VAL A 41 -9.11 14.39 -7.54
N PHE A 42 -8.33 14.10 -6.51
CA PHE A 42 -6.99 13.55 -6.69
C PHE A 42 -7.11 12.17 -7.33
N ALA A 43 -6.36 11.95 -8.41
CA ALA A 43 -6.23 10.62 -8.98
C ALA A 43 -5.64 9.68 -7.91
N LYS A 44 -6.27 8.52 -7.72
CA LYS A 44 -5.81 7.48 -6.79
C LYS A 44 -5.35 6.25 -7.57
N PRO A 45 -4.22 6.34 -8.30
CA PRO A 45 -3.78 5.27 -9.20
C PRO A 45 -3.52 3.94 -8.49
N TYR A 46 -3.27 3.95 -7.17
CA TYR A 46 -2.99 2.75 -6.38
C TYR A 46 -4.22 2.18 -5.64
N GLU A 47 -5.39 2.81 -5.77
CA GLU A 47 -6.63 2.28 -5.19
C GLU A 47 -6.99 0.92 -5.82
N VAL A 48 -6.50 0.65 -7.03
CA VAL A 48 -6.58 -0.65 -7.71
C VAL A 48 -5.98 -1.81 -6.91
N TYR A 49 -5.11 -1.56 -5.91
CA TYR A 49 -4.51 -2.61 -5.07
C TYR A 49 -5.28 -2.88 -3.78
N TYR A 50 -6.36 -2.15 -3.50
CA TYR A 50 -7.09 -2.31 -2.25
C TYR A 50 -7.91 -3.60 -2.29
N LEU A 51 -8.00 -4.30 -1.15
CA LEU A 51 -8.64 -5.62 -1.06
C LEU A 51 -10.08 -5.61 -1.57
N ASP A 52 -10.86 -4.59 -1.21
CA ASP A 52 -12.24 -4.36 -1.66
C ASP A 52 -12.36 -4.05 -3.16
N ARG A 53 -11.30 -3.57 -3.80
CA ARG A 53 -11.25 -3.30 -5.25
C ARG A 53 -10.81 -4.51 -6.06
N ILE A 54 -10.00 -5.41 -5.47
CA ILE A 54 -9.42 -6.56 -6.18
C ILE A 54 -10.19 -7.86 -5.96
N ALA A 55 -10.95 -8.01 -4.87
CA ALA A 55 -11.58 -9.29 -4.49
C ALA A 55 -12.29 -10.01 -5.66
N ASP A 56 -13.03 -9.27 -6.48
CA ASP A 56 -13.78 -9.83 -7.61
C ASP A 56 -13.03 -9.76 -8.96
N LYS A 57 -11.86 -9.12 -8.99
CA LYS A 57 -11.07 -8.88 -10.21
C LYS A 57 -9.83 -9.77 -10.31
N VAL A 58 -9.40 -10.40 -9.21
CA VAL A 58 -8.24 -11.31 -9.24
C VAL A 58 -8.61 -12.59 -9.97
N SER A 59 -7.95 -12.84 -11.10
CA SER A 59 -7.98 -14.13 -11.78
C SER A 59 -6.94 -15.08 -11.18
N ALA A 60 -7.25 -16.37 -11.11
CA ALA A 60 -6.27 -17.39 -10.73
C ALA A 60 -5.02 -17.33 -11.63
N GLY A 61 -3.84 -17.36 -11.01
CA GLY A 61 -2.58 -17.45 -11.74
C GLY A 61 -2.26 -18.88 -12.20
N ASN A 62 -1.16 -19.02 -12.93
CA ASN A 62 -0.65 -20.31 -13.38
C ASN A 62 0.62 -20.67 -12.61
N PHE A 63 0.54 -21.70 -11.78
CA PHE A 63 1.64 -22.22 -10.99
C PHE A 63 2.28 -23.44 -11.68
N ARG A 64 3.61 -23.45 -11.81
CA ARG A 64 4.37 -24.56 -12.39
C ARG A 64 5.61 -24.83 -11.57
N VAL A 65 5.82 -26.09 -11.21
CA VAL A 65 7.10 -26.55 -10.67
C VAL A 65 8.06 -26.75 -11.85
N LYS A 66 9.30 -26.30 -11.67
CA LYS A 66 10.37 -26.30 -12.68
C LYS A 66 11.42 -27.34 -12.27
N GLU A 67 12.70 -26.99 -12.33
CA GLU A 67 13.79 -27.87 -11.94
C GLU A 67 13.84 -28.17 -10.44
N ILE A 68 14.39 -29.34 -10.12
CA ILE A 68 14.75 -29.73 -8.75
C ILE A 68 16.07 -29.08 -8.40
N LEU A 69 16.10 -28.35 -7.30
CA LEU A 69 17.29 -27.68 -6.76
C LEU A 69 18.08 -28.62 -5.84
N SER A 70 17.38 -29.46 -5.07
CA SER A 70 18.00 -30.49 -4.24
C SER A 70 17.01 -31.57 -3.84
N GLU A 71 17.50 -32.81 -3.70
CA GLU A 71 16.77 -33.93 -3.13
C GLU A 71 17.37 -34.32 -1.79
N LYS A 72 16.51 -34.56 -0.80
CA LYS A 72 16.86 -35.06 0.53
C LYS A 72 15.98 -36.27 0.85
N ASP A 73 16.38 -37.04 1.86
CA ASP A 73 15.65 -38.27 2.24
C ASP A 73 14.19 -38.01 2.63
N LYS A 74 13.89 -36.81 3.19
CA LYS A 74 12.54 -36.46 3.70
C LYS A 74 11.76 -35.49 2.84
N TYR A 75 12.42 -34.72 1.97
CA TYR A 75 11.77 -33.70 1.14
C TYR A 75 12.60 -33.42 -0.12
N SER A 76 11.96 -32.84 -1.13
CA SER A 76 12.65 -32.27 -2.29
C SER A 76 12.42 -30.76 -2.37
N SER A 77 13.42 -30.04 -2.84
CA SER A 77 13.36 -28.60 -3.14
C SER A 77 13.32 -28.40 -4.64
N SER A 78 12.38 -27.61 -5.14
CA SER A 78 12.27 -27.25 -6.55
C SER A 78 12.10 -25.75 -6.72
N LEU A 79 12.55 -25.24 -7.85
CA LEU A 79 12.15 -23.93 -8.32
C LEU A 79 10.70 -24.01 -8.81
N PHE A 80 9.92 -22.97 -8.60
CA PHE A 80 8.62 -22.80 -9.24
C PHE A 80 8.53 -21.48 -9.98
N GLU A 81 7.61 -21.41 -10.93
CA GLU A 81 7.17 -20.20 -11.59
C GLU A 81 5.67 -20.00 -11.31
N PHE A 82 5.29 -18.76 -11.06
CA PHE A 82 3.91 -18.34 -10.92
C PHE A 82 3.63 -17.16 -11.85
N LYS A 83 2.80 -17.39 -12.86
CA LYS A 83 2.36 -16.36 -13.81
C LYS A 83 1.04 -15.76 -13.36
N PHE A 84 0.98 -14.45 -13.20
CA PHE A 84 -0.20 -13.74 -12.69
C PHE A 84 -0.31 -12.31 -13.26
N LYS A 85 -1.42 -11.63 -12.97
CA LYS A 85 -1.61 -10.21 -13.28
C LYS A 85 -1.28 -9.39 -12.02
N PRO A 86 -0.15 -8.65 -11.99
CA PRO A 86 0.21 -7.86 -10.83
C PRO A 86 -0.75 -6.68 -10.61
N ASN A 87 -1.31 -6.13 -11.68
CA ASN A 87 -2.36 -5.12 -11.63
C ASN A 87 -3.62 -5.69 -12.31
N PRO A 88 -4.73 -5.91 -11.60
CA PRO A 88 -5.91 -6.58 -12.14
C PRO A 88 -6.62 -5.78 -13.24
N GLU A 89 -6.36 -4.47 -13.36
CA GLU A 89 -6.94 -3.61 -14.39
C GLU A 89 -6.08 -3.53 -15.66
N LYS A 90 -4.81 -3.95 -15.59
CA LYS A 90 -3.91 -4.01 -16.75
C LYS A 90 -3.99 -5.40 -17.42
N ALA A 91 -3.78 -5.43 -18.73
CA ALA A 91 -3.71 -6.69 -19.48
C ALA A 91 -2.38 -7.44 -19.28
N GLU A 92 -1.37 -6.77 -18.72
CA GLU A 92 -0.03 -7.29 -18.48
C GLU A 92 -0.04 -8.46 -17.49
N THR A 93 0.73 -9.51 -17.84
CA THR A 93 1.02 -10.62 -16.92
C THR A 93 2.51 -10.63 -16.64
N LYS A 94 2.88 -10.93 -15.40
CA LYS A 94 4.26 -11.15 -14.97
C LYS A 94 4.46 -12.54 -14.40
N ILE A 95 5.70 -12.99 -14.39
CA ILE A 95 6.16 -14.22 -13.77
C ILE A 95 6.94 -13.85 -12.52
N THR A 96 6.62 -14.53 -11.41
CA THR A 96 7.52 -14.60 -10.26
C THR A 96 8.03 -16.02 -10.10
N THR A 97 9.23 -16.15 -9.56
CA THR A 97 9.83 -17.44 -9.24
C THR A 97 9.83 -17.67 -7.74
N GLY A 98 10.36 -18.79 -7.28
CA GLY A 98 10.54 -19.05 -5.87
C GLY A 98 10.90 -20.51 -5.60
N VAL A 99 11.09 -20.83 -4.33
CA VAL A 99 11.42 -22.19 -3.90
C VAL A 99 10.21 -22.85 -3.25
N ILE A 100 9.89 -24.06 -3.70
CA ILE A 100 8.92 -24.93 -3.04
C ILE A 100 9.65 -26.16 -2.49
N ASN A 101 9.39 -26.49 -1.23
CA ASN A 101 9.83 -27.75 -0.64
C ASN A 101 8.62 -28.68 -0.46
N THR A 102 8.74 -29.92 -0.92
CA THR A 102 7.68 -30.92 -0.87
C THR A 102 8.15 -32.12 -0.05
N PRO A 103 7.45 -32.48 1.04
CA PRO A 103 7.80 -33.67 1.82
C PRO A 103 7.53 -34.95 1.01
N ILE A 104 8.41 -35.94 1.15
CA ILE A 104 8.33 -37.21 0.43
C ILE A 104 7.40 -38.17 1.17
N GLY A 105 6.61 -38.96 0.43
CA GLY A 105 5.74 -39.99 0.98
C GLY A 105 4.46 -39.48 1.64
N ILE A 106 4.19 -38.17 1.57
CA ILE A 106 2.98 -37.56 2.12
C ILE A 106 2.02 -37.19 0.98
N LYS A 107 0.80 -37.75 1.01
CA LYS A 107 -0.21 -37.51 -0.03
C LYS A 107 -0.87 -36.12 0.07
N SER A 108 -1.03 -35.60 1.28
CA SER A 108 -1.60 -34.28 1.54
C SER A 108 -0.90 -33.68 2.75
N ALA A 109 -0.35 -32.47 2.57
CA ALA A 109 0.43 -31.78 3.58
C ALA A 109 -0.11 -30.35 3.76
N PRO A 110 -0.10 -29.82 5.00
CA PRO A 110 -0.33 -28.40 5.22
C PRO A 110 0.72 -27.55 4.49
N ILE A 111 0.34 -26.37 4.03
CA ILE A 111 1.20 -25.44 3.31
C ILE A 111 1.57 -24.27 4.22
N ILE A 112 2.86 -23.92 4.24
CA ILE A 112 3.39 -22.71 4.88
C ILE A 112 3.95 -21.78 3.82
N PHE A 113 3.42 -20.56 3.74
CA PHE A 113 4.00 -19.49 2.94
C PHE A 113 5.06 -18.74 3.73
N LEU A 114 6.26 -18.64 3.17
CA LEU A 114 7.41 -18.02 3.80
C LEU A 114 7.78 -16.75 3.03
N ILE A 115 7.30 -15.62 3.52
CA ILE A 115 7.60 -14.30 2.96
C ILE A 115 8.86 -13.77 3.64
N ARG A 116 9.90 -13.52 2.85
CA ARG A 116 11.19 -13.02 3.36
C ARG A 116 11.13 -11.53 3.69
N GLY A 117 12.13 -11.08 4.45
CA GLY A 117 12.43 -9.66 4.60
C GLY A 117 13.23 -9.08 3.43
N TYR A 118 13.72 -7.84 3.61
CA TYR A 118 14.58 -7.16 2.65
C TYR A 118 15.93 -7.89 2.48
N VAL A 119 16.38 -7.96 1.23
CA VAL A 119 17.71 -8.40 0.80
C VAL A 119 18.08 -7.51 -0.37
N ASP A 120 19.36 -7.20 -0.55
CA ASP A 120 19.83 -6.51 -1.74
C ASP A 120 19.57 -7.36 -3.01
N GLN A 121 19.03 -6.75 -4.07
CA GLN A 121 18.67 -7.45 -5.31
C GLN A 121 19.89 -8.08 -6.00
N GLU A 122 21.05 -7.43 -5.98
CA GLU A 122 22.27 -7.92 -6.65
C GLU A 122 22.86 -9.15 -5.95
N LEU A 123 22.58 -9.31 -4.66
CA LEU A 123 23.07 -10.43 -3.84
C LEU A 123 22.04 -11.57 -3.72
N TYR A 124 20.80 -11.33 -4.16
CA TYR A 124 19.70 -12.23 -3.89
C TYR A 124 19.77 -13.54 -4.69
N THR A 125 19.41 -14.64 -4.03
CA THR A 125 19.10 -15.92 -4.68
C THR A 125 17.81 -16.49 -4.11
N SER A 126 17.07 -17.27 -4.91
CA SER A 126 15.75 -17.76 -4.53
C SER A 126 15.76 -18.55 -3.21
N GLY A 127 14.81 -18.24 -2.33
CA GLY A 127 14.71 -18.81 -0.98
C GLY A 127 15.67 -18.20 0.06
N MET A 128 16.47 -17.20 -0.31
CA MET A 128 17.32 -16.48 0.65
C MET A 128 16.47 -15.81 1.74
N GLY A 129 16.91 -15.92 2.99
CA GLY A 129 16.19 -15.39 4.16
C GLY A 129 15.16 -16.35 4.76
N THR A 130 14.73 -17.38 4.04
CA THR A 130 13.74 -18.36 4.53
C THR A 130 14.21 -19.81 4.47
N LYS A 131 15.29 -20.11 3.72
CA LYS A 131 15.80 -21.46 3.45
C LYS A 131 15.81 -22.41 4.66
N ARG A 132 16.50 -22.07 5.75
CA ARG A 132 16.62 -22.96 6.92
C ARG A 132 15.27 -23.32 7.56
N VAL A 133 14.37 -22.33 7.64
CA VAL A 133 13.02 -22.52 8.19
C VAL A 133 12.17 -23.37 7.24
N ALA A 134 12.32 -23.14 5.94
CA ALA A 134 11.65 -23.91 4.90
C ALA A 134 12.06 -25.40 4.95
N GLU A 135 13.35 -25.67 5.05
CA GLU A 135 13.90 -27.02 5.18
C GLU A 135 13.41 -27.71 6.46
N TYR A 136 13.47 -27.03 7.61
CA TYR A 136 12.98 -27.57 8.88
C TYR A 136 11.51 -27.99 8.80
N PHE A 137 10.63 -27.15 8.27
CA PHE A 137 9.21 -27.50 8.15
C PHE A 137 8.97 -28.60 7.11
N ALA A 138 9.71 -28.61 6.01
CA ALA A 138 9.61 -29.66 5.00
C ALA A 138 10.00 -31.03 5.56
N GLU A 139 11.06 -31.12 6.35
CA GLU A 139 11.45 -32.36 7.05
C GLU A 139 10.39 -32.86 8.05
N ASN A 140 9.51 -31.97 8.52
CA ASN A 140 8.44 -32.26 9.47
C ASN A 140 7.06 -32.38 8.79
N GLY A 141 7.02 -32.56 7.47
CA GLY A 141 5.80 -32.92 6.75
C GLY A 141 4.93 -31.76 6.28
N PHE A 142 5.49 -30.54 6.21
CA PHE A 142 4.82 -29.37 5.64
C PHE A 142 5.32 -29.11 4.22
N ILE A 143 4.45 -28.69 3.31
CA ILE A 143 4.89 -28.04 2.08
C ILE A 143 5.26 -26.61 2.45
N THR A 144 6.42 -26.13 2.01
CA THR A 144 6.81 -24.73 2.21
C THR A 144 6.96 -24.04 0.87
N VAL A 145 6.39 -22.85 0.74
CA VAL A 145 6.47 -22.02 -0.47
C VAL A 145 7.12 -20.70 -0.10
N ALA A 146 8.31 -20.44 -0.65
CA ALA A 146 9.04 -19.19 -0.49
C ALA A 146 9.08 -18.47 -1.85
N PRO A 147 8.08 -17.61 -2.15
CA PRO A 147 8.07 -16.84 -3.38
C PRO A 147 9.17 -15.79 -3.38
N ASP A 148 9.76 -15.56 -4.55
CA ASP A 148 10.53 -14.37 -4.82
C ASP A 148 9.56 -13.20 -5.06
N PHE A 149 10.09 -11.98 -5.01
CA PHE A 149 9.34 -10.79 -5.39
C PHE A 149 9.64 -10.42 -6.83
N LEU A 150 8.80 -9.59 -7.46
CA LEU A 150 9.17 -8.98 -8.75
C LEU A 150 10.47 -8.19 -8.57
N GLY A 151 11.38 -8.28 -9.53
CA GLY A 151 12.74 -7.72 -9.42
C GLY A 151 13.76 -8.59 -8.69
N TYR A 152 13.38 -9.79 -8.24
CA TYR A 152 14.27 -10.69 -7.51
C TYR A 152 14.30 -12.10 -8.10
N GLY A 153 15.47 -12.73 -8.01
CA GLY A 153 15.67 -14.10 -8.46
C GLY A 153 15.44 -14.22 -9.96
N GLY A 154 14.65 -15.21 -10.38
CA GLY A 154 14.21 -15.36 -11.76
C GLY A 154 12.90 -14.63 -12.10
N SER A 155 12.41 -13.76 -11.23
CA SER A 155 11.15 -13.04 -11.45
C SER A 155 11.31 -11.90 -12.45
N ASP A 156 10.22 -11.54 -13.14
CA ASP A 156 10.16 -10.35 -13.97
C ASP A 156 10.43 -9.08 -13.14
N SER A 157 10.88 -8.02 -13.80
CA SER A 157 11.09 -6.71 -13.16
C SER A 157 9.80 -6.16 -12.53
N GLU A 158 9.96 -5.47 -11.41
CA GLU A 158 8.92 -4.67 -10.77
C GLU A 158 8.49 -3.46 -11.63
N SER A 159 7.48 -2.74 -11.16
CA SER A 159 7.12 -1.44 -11.74
C SER A 159 8.27 -0.45 -11.62
N GLU A 160 8.48 0.34 -12.68
CA GLU A 160 9.40 1.48 -12.68
C GLU A 160 8.97 2.58 -11.71
N ASN A 161 7.68 2.61 -11.34
CA ASN A 161 7.15 3.56 -10.37
C ASN A 161 7.41 3.07 -8.94
N ILE A 162 8.27 3.79 -8.20
CA ILE A 162 8.68 3.45 -6.84
C ILE A 162 7.53 3.26 -5.82
N PHE A 163 6.37 3.89 -6.04
CA PHE A 163 5.20 3.68 -5.17
C PHE A 163 4.42 2.42 -5.58
N GLU A 164 4.30 2.13 -6.87
CA GLU A 164 3.67 0.89 -7.36
C GLU A 164 4.53 -0.34 -7.00
N THR A 165 5.86 -0.20 -7.04
CA THR A 165 6.82 -1.22 -6.60
C THR A 165 6.49 -1.75 -5.21
N ARG A 166 5.97 -0.90 -4.31
CA ARG A 166 5.67 -1.32 -2.93
C ARG A 166 4.56 -2.36 -2.82
N PHE A 167 3.69 -2.47 -3.81
CA PHE A 167 2.66 -3.50 -3.89
C PHE A 167 3.14 -4.78 -4.59
N GLN A 168 4.37 -4.76 -5.11
CA GLN A 168 4.96 -5.85 -5.90
C GLN A 168 6.15 -6.50 -5.21
N THR A 169 6.79 -5.80 -4.26
CA THR A 169 8.06 -6.22 -3.64
C THR A 169 8.05 -6.26 -2.11
N TYR A 170 6.90 -6.05 -1.47
CA TYR A 170 6.71 -6.15 -0.02
C TYR A 170 5.35 -6.75 0.33
#